data_AF-A0A7T2Z062-F1
#
_entry.id   AF-A0A7T2Z062-F1
#
_cell.length_a   1.000
_cell.length_b   1.000
_cell.length_c   1.000
_cell.angle_alpha   90.00
_cell.angle_beta   90.00
_cell.angle_gamma   90.00
#
_symmetry.space_group_name_H-M   'P 1'
#
loop_
_entity.id
_entity.type
_entity.pdbx_description
1 polymer ?
#
loop_
_entity_poly.entity_id
_entity_poly.type
_entity_poly.pdbx_seq_one_letter_code
_entity_poly.pdbx_strand_id
1 'polypeptide(L)' 'MSFFNSNDLEILKKELQRPELRVYTVVVMASLDLENGDVAGALARLRIDADKLRAHNTQITRLLRTAN' A
#
# COMPACT_ATOMS: atom_id res chain seq x y z
N MET A 1 9.44 -6.46 -15.81
CA MET A 1 8.24 -5.63 -15.65
C MET A 1 7.27 -6.40 -14.79
N SER A 2 7.29 -6.12 -13.49
CA SER A 2 6.31 -6.68 -12.58
C SER A 2 5.01 -5.91 -12.79
N PHE A 3 3.97 -6.58 -13.29
CA PHE A 3 2.69 -5.96 -13.57
C PHE A 3 1.93 -5.87 -12.24
N PHE A 4 1.81 -4.65 -11.69
CA PHE A 4 0.89 -4.40 -10.60
C PHE A 4 -0.54 -4.51 -11.15
N ASN A 5 -1.17 -5.67 -10.97
CA ASN A 5 -2.43 -5.99 -11.60
C ASN A 5 -3.63 -5.60 -10.73
N SER A 6 -4.85 -5.64 -11.28
CA SER A 6 -6.08 -5.32 -10.53
C SER A 6 -6.24 -6.17 -9.25
N ASN A 7 -5.79 -7.43 -9.27
CA ASN A 7 -5.77 -8.27 -8.07
C ASN A 7 -4.81 -7.73 -6.99
N ASP A 8 -3.63 -7.24 -7.36
CA ASP A 8 -2.67 -6.66 -6.42
C ASP A 8 -3.23 -5.39 -5.78
N LEU A 9 -3.99 -4.61 -6.55
CA LEU A 9 -4.68 -3.43 -6.07
C LEU A 9 -5.79 -3.77 -5.06
N GLU A 10 -6.60 -4.79 -5.33
CA GLU A 10 -7.63 -5.24 -4.39
C GLU A 10 -7.03 -5.76 -3.08
N ILE A 11 -5.94 -6.53 -3.18
CA ILE A 11 -5.21 -7.00 -2.01
C ILE A 11 -4.65 -5.78 -1.26
N LEU A 12 -4.03 -4.82 -1.93
CA LEU A 12 -3.51 -3.61 -1.30
C LEU A 12 -4.61 -2.86 -0.54
N LYS A 13 -5.78 -2.65 -1.17
CA LYS A 13 -6.93 -1.98 -0.52
C LYS A 13 -7.38 -2.71 0.75
N LYS A 14 -7.49 -4.04 0.70
CA LYS A 14 -7.85 -4.86 1.88
C LYS A 14 -6.80 -4.75 2.99
N GLU A 15 -5.53 -4.80 2.63
CA GLU A 15 -4.44 -4.71 3.59
C GLU A 15 -4.38 -3.32 4.26
N LEU A 16 -4.61 -2.23 3.52
CA LEU A 16 -4.65 -0.87 4.08
C LEU A 16 -5.86 -0.62 5.00
N GLN A 17 -6.94 -1.39 4.85
CA GLN A 17 -8.11 -1.31 5.74
C GLN A 17 -7.90 -1.99 7.09
N ARG A 18 -6.80 -2.71 7.29
CA ARG A 18 -6.49 -3.38 8.57
C ARG A 18 -6.37 -2.36 9.72
N PRO A 19 -7.07 -2.56 10.85
CA PRO A 19 -7.04 -1.64 11.98
C PRO A 19 -5.62 -1.32 12.48
N GLU A 20 -4.75 -2.34 12.52
CA GLU A 20 -3.36 -2.22 12.94
C GLU A 20 -2.48 -1.37 12.02
N LEU A 21 -2.94 -1.08 10.80
CA LEU A 21 -2.23 -0.24 9.83
C LEU A 21 -2.83 1.16 9.71
N ARG A 22 -4.12 1.34 10.01
CA ARG A 22 -4.80 2.64 9.95
C ARG A 22 -4.30 3.66 10.99
N VAL A 23 -3.52 3.22 11.96
CA VAL A 23 -2.78 4.09 12.91
C VAL A 23 -1.73 4.93 12.18
N TYR A 24 -1.19 4.44 11.06
CA TYR A 24 -0.18 5.18 10.30
C TYR A 24 -0.84 6.19 9.38
N THR A 25 -0.46 7.46 9.53
CA THR A 25 -0.92 8.54 8.64
C THR A 25 -0.66 8.22 7.16
N VAL A 26 0.47 7.58 6.83
CA VAL A 26 0.78 7.16 5.45
C VAL A 26 -0.21 6.14 4.89
N VAL A 27 -0.75 5.25 5.71
CA VAL A 27 -1.74 4.24 5.28
C VAL A 27 -3.09 4.92 5.04
N VAL A 28 -3.47 5.86 5.89
CA VAL A 28 -4.70 6.65 5.70
C VAL A 28 -4.62 7.47 4.43
N MET A 29 -3.51 8.17 4.21
CA MET A 29 -3.30 8.99 3.01
C MET A 29 -3.22 8.12 1.75
N ALA A 30 -2.51 6.99 1.79
CA ALA A 30 -2.49 6.06 0.66
C ALA A 30 -3.86 5.48 0.35
N SER A 31 -4.70 5.22 1.35
CA SER A 31 -6.09 4.77 1.14
C SER A 31 -6.91 5.84 0.42
N LEU A 32 -6.77 7.11 0.81
CA LEU A 32 -7.44 8.23 0.13
C LEU A 32 -6.95 8.39 -1.31
N ASP A 33 -5.64 8.27 -1.56
CA ASP A 33 -5.08 8.30 -2.91
C ASP A 33 -5.68 7.15 -3.76
N LEU A 34 -5.82 5.94 -3.20
CA LEU A 34 -6.46 4.81 -3.88
C LEU A 34 -7.97 5.00 -4.14
N GLU A 35 -8.69 5.68 -3.25
CA GLU A 35 -10.10 6.04 -3.43
C GLU A 35 -10.26 7.07 -4.57
N ASN A 36 -9.31 7.98 -4.71
CA ASN A 36 -9.25 8.97 -5.79
C ASN A 36 -8.72 8.40 -7.11
N GLY A 37 -8.32 7.12 -7.14
CA GLY A 37 -7.74 6.46 -8.31
C GLY A 37 -6.26 6.75 -8.55
N ASP A 38 -5.58 7.48 -7.65
CA ASP A 38 -4.15 7.75 -7.70
C ASP A 38 -3.34 6.61 -7.08
N VAL A 39 -3.22 5.51 -7.83
CA VAL A 39 -2.46 4.33 -7.40
C VAL A 39 -0.96 4.63 -7.28
N ALA A 40 -0.43 5.50 -8.16
CA ALA A 40 0.99 5.85 -8.15
C ALA A 40 1.37 6.65 -6.90
N GLY A 41 0.54 7.64 -6.53
CA GLY A 41 0.69 8.42 -5.30
C GLY A 41 0.61 7.55 -4.05
N ALA A 42 -0.39 6.66 -3.99
CA ALA A 42 -0.53 5.71 -2.88
C ALA A 42 0.73 4.85 -2.69
N LEU A 43 1.23 4.24 -3.78
CA LEU A 43 2.44 3.41 -3.74
C LEU A 43 3.69 4.21 -3.36
N ALA A 44 3.83 5.44 -3.84
CA ALA A 44 4.95 6.32 -3.50
C ALA A 44 4.96 6.66 -1.99
N ARG A 45 3.79 6.97 -1.39
CA ARG A 45 3.69 7.21 0.06
C ARG A 45 4.02 5.97 0.87
N LEU A 46 3.48 4.82 0.47
CA LEU A 46 3.75 3.55 1.15
C LEU A 46 5.23 3.14 1.04
N ARG A 47 5.92 3.53 -0.03
CA ARG A 47 7.37 3.32 -0.19
C ARG A 47 8.20 4.13 0.79
N ILE A 48 7.83 5.39 1.06
CA ILE A 48 8.56 6.27 1.98
C ILE A 48 8.61 5.66 3.39
N ASP A 49 7.52 5.05 3.83
CA ASP A 49 7.41 4.42 5.16
C ASP A 49 7.43 2.88 5.10
N ALA A 50 7.95 2.31 4.00
CA ALA A 50 7.96 0.86 3.79
C ALA A 50 8.67 0.11 4.93
N ASP A 51 9.74 0.68 5.49
CA ASP A 51 10.48 0.04 6.60
C ASP A 51 9.65 -0.08 7.88
N LYS A 52 8.78 0.90 8.16
CA LYS A 52 7.85 0.84 9.31
C LYS A 52 6.73 -0.16 9.06
N LEU A 53 6.17 -0.15 7.85
CA LEU A 53 5.09 -1.07 7.46
C LEU A 53 5.57 -2.53 7.42
N ARG A 54 6.84 -2.75 7.07
CA ARG A 54 7.46 -4.08 7.00
C ARG A 54 7.50 -4.82 8.34
N ALA A 55 7.56 -4.09 9.45
CA ALA A 55 7.50 -4.67 10.79
C ALA A 55 6.11 -5.23 11.12
N HIS A 56 5.05 -4.72 10.48
CA HIS A 56 3.65 -5.05 10.81
C HIS A 56 2.94 -5.83 9.71
N ASN A 57 3.41 -5.75 8.46
CA ASN A 57 2.76 -6.39 7.32
C ASN A 57 3.74 -6.75 6.18
N THR A 58 4.03 -8.04 6.07
CA THR A 58 4.88 -8.60 5.01
C THR A 58 4.20 -8.58 3.63
N GLN A 59 2.87 -8.55 3.59
CA GLN A 59 2.09 -8.59 2.36
C GLN A 59 2.12 -7.25 1.61
N ILE A 60 1.96 -6.12 2.30
CA ILE A 60 2.18 -4.79 1.70
C ILE A 60 3.61 -4.67 1.16
N THR A 61 4.59 -5.13 1.92
CA THR A 61 6.00 -5.11 1.48
C THR A 61 6.20 -5.90 0.19
N ARG A 62 5.54 -7.05 0.05
CA ARG A 62 5.58 -7.86 -1.17
C ARG A 62 4.99 -7.10 -2.35
N LEU A 63 3.83 -6.47 -2.16
CA LEU A 63 3.14 -5.67 -3.19
C LEU A 63 3.98 -4.47 -3.66
N LEU A 64 4.66 -3.78 -2.74
CA LEU A 64 5.54 -2.65 -3.09
C LEU A 64 6.77 -3.07 -3.91
N ARG A 65 7.23 -4.32 -3.77
CA ARG A 65 8.31 -4.91 -4.57
C ARG A 65 7.85 -5.30 -5.96
N THR A 66 6.62 -5.80 -6.12
CA THR A 66 6.02 -6.09 -7.44
C THR A 66 5.53 -4.85 -8.18
N ALA A 67 5.46 -3.69 -7.55
CA ALA A 67 5.19 -2.42 -8.22
C ALA A 67 6.45 -1.78 -8.89
N ASN A 68 7.56 -2.52 -9.02
CA ASN A 68 8.83 -2.06 -9.60
C ASN A 68 9.15 -2.77 -10.93
#